data_AF-A0A6L9Z839-F1
#
_entry.id   AF-A0A6L9Z839-F1
#
_cell.length_a   1.000
_cell.length_b   1.000
_cell.length_c   1.000
_cell.angle_alpha   90.00
_cell.angle_beta   90.00
_cell.angle_gamma   90.00
#
_symmetry.space_group_name_H-M   'P 1'
#
loop_
_entity.id
_entity.type
_entity.pdbx_description
1 polymer ?
#
loop_
_entity_poly.entity_id
_entity_poly.type
_entity_poly.pdbx_seq_one_letter_code
_entity_poly.pdbx_strand_id
1 'polypeptide(L)'
;MYIQQSCKIQGNQPLLINNPEIVWVVVSGQVSVFATEMKNNEPDGNRHYLFTVEKGQGLFGHCSDSSGQALLAVAIEGAELESVAIQDLV
;
A
#
# COMPACT_ATOMS: atom_id res chain seq x y z
N MET A 1 11.35 -4.06 -19.78
CA MET A 1 10.64 -2.79 -20.04
C MET A 1 10.01 -2.40 -18.72
N TYR A 2 10.61 -1.46 -17.99
CA TYR A 2 10.20 -1.12 -16.63
C TYR A 2 8.90 -0.33 -16.69
N ILE A 3 7.82 -0.87 -16.13
CA ILE A 3 6.55 -0.16 -16.02
C ILE A 3 6.49 0.42 -14.61
N GLN A 4 7.18 1.53 -14.38
CA GLN A 4 6.97 2.31 -13.16
C GLN A 4 5.68 3.10 -13.33
N GLN A 5 4.65 2.75 -12.56
CA GLN A 5 3.43 3.54 -12.51
C GLN A 5 3.44 4.40 -11.24
N SER A 6 3.41 5.71 -11.44
CA SER A 6 3.29 6.69 -10.36
C SER A 6 1.83 6.79 -9.92
N CYS A 7 1.60 6.60 -8.62
CA CYS A 7 0.29 6.74 -7.98
C CYS A 7 0.34 7.88 -6.98
N LYS A 8 -0.62 8.81 -7.08
CA LYS A 8 -0.81 9.87 -6.08
C LYS A 8 -1.97 9.49 -5.18
N ILE A 9 -1.72 9.42 -3.89
CA ILE A 9 -2.76 9.16 -2.89
C ILE A 9 -2.98 10.41 -2.04
N GLN A 10 -4.23 10.74 -1.77
CA GLN A 10 -4.63 11.87 -0.92
C GLN A 10 -5.07 11.38 0.46
N GLY A 11 -5.13 12.28 1.45
CA GLY A 11 -5.41 12.00 2.86
C GLY A 11 -6.66 11.17 3.21
N ASN A 12 -7.54 10.86 2.25
CA ASN A 12 -8.76 10.08 2.45
C ASN A 12 -8.97 9.00 1.38
N GLN A 13 -7.96 8.70 0.56
CA GLN A 13 -8.03 7.69 -0.49
C GLN A 13 -7.08 6.54 -0.16
N PRO A 14 -7.58 5.47 0.52
CA PRO A 14 -6.76 4.31 0.83
C PRO A 14 -6.35 3.57 -0.45
N LEU A 15 -5.08 3.21 -0.54
CA LEU A 15 -4.54 2.30 -1.53
C LEU A 15 -4.48 0.89 -0.94
N LEU A 16 -5.07 -0.09 -1.63
CA LEU A 16 -5.03 -1.49 -1.23
C LEU A 16 -3.68 -2.11 -1.62
N ILE A 17 -3.00 -2.74 -0.66
CA ILE A 17 -1.64 -3.26 -0.81
C ILE A 17 -1.65 -4.79 -0.83
N ASN A 18 -2.44 -5.39 -1.73
CA ASN A 18 -2.72 -6.84 -1.75
C ASN A 18 -2.05 -7.62 -2.90
N ASN A 19 -1.14 -6.99 -3.64
CA ASN A 19 -0.41 -7.64 -4.72
C ASN A 19 1.05 -7.90 -4.32
N PRO A 20 1.44 -9.15 -3.99
CA PRO A 20 2.80 -9.47 -3.57
C PRO A 20 3.86 -9.31 -4.68
N GLU A 21 3.45 -9.17 -5.94
CA GLU A 21 4.36 -8.93 -7.07
C GLU A 21 4.75 -7.45 -7.21
N ILE A 22 4.11 -6.55 -6.45
CA ILE A 22 4.34 -5.11 -6.51
C ILE A 22 4.91 -4.61 -5.18
N VAL A 23 5.98 -3.84 -5.28
CA VAL A 23 6.55 -3.03 -4.20
C VAL A 23 6.20 -1.57 -4.45
N TRP A 24 5.70 -0.90 -3.43
CA TRP A 24 5.38 0.51 -3.46
C TRP A 24 6.46 1.32 -2.76
N VAL A 25 7.11 2.24 -3.46
CA VAL A 25 8.14 3.12 -2.88
C VAL A 25 7.56 4.51 -2.69
N VAL A 26 7.69 5.07 -1.50
CA VAL A 26 7.23 6.45 -1.24
C VAL A 26 8.25 7.43 -1.80
N VAL A 27 7.87 8.18 -2.82
CA VAL A 27 8.70 9.20 -3.48
C VAL A 27 8.57 10.55 -2.78
N SER A 28 7.37 10.85 -2.26
CA SER A 28 7.06 12.09 -1.55
C SER A 28 5.95 11.89 -0.53
N GLY A 29 5.97 12.64 0.56
CA GLY A 29 5.00 12.55 1.65
C GLY A 29 5.26 11.40 2.62
N GLN A 30 4.22 11.02 3.36
CA GLN A 30 4.23 9.91 4.30
C GLN A 30 2.91 9.13 4.19
N VAL A 31 3.00 7.83 4.41
CA VAL A 31 1.89 6.90 4.25
C VAL A 31 1.75 6.06 5.51
N SER A 32 0.58 6.11 6.14
CA SER A 32 0.25 5.25 7.26
C SER A 32 -0.36 3.95 6.75
N VAL A 33 0.13 2.82 7.27
CA VAL A 33 -0.29 1.48 6.89
C VAL A 33 -1.22 0.93 7.97
N PHE A 34 -2.35 0.38 7.52
CA PHE A 34 -3.37 -0.21 8.39
C PHE A 34 -3.66 -1.64 7.96
N ALA A 35 -3.87 -2.52 8.93
CA ALA A 35 -4.53 -3.80 8.71
C ALA A 35 -6.04 -3.64 8.82
N THR A 36 -6.78 -4.37 7.99
CA THR A 36 -8.24 -4.38 7.99
C THR A 36 -8.74 -5.77 7.58
N GLU A 37 -9.94 -6.12 8.00
CA GLU A 37 -10.61 -7.34 7.51
C GLU A 37 -11.31 -7.04 6.18
N MET A 38 -11.36 -8.02 5.29
CA MET A 38 -12.07 -7.95 4.02
C MET A 38 -13.40 -8.67 4.19
N LYS A 39 -14.50 -7.93 4.02
CA LYS A 39 -15.85 -8.47 4.06
C LYS A 39 -16.48 -8.29 2.68
N ASN A 40 -16.88 -9.38 2.04
CA ASN A 40 -17.41 -9.36 0.66
C ASN A 40 -16.49 -8.67 -0.37
N ASN A 41 -15.17 -8.90 -0.28
CA ASN A 41 -14.15 -8.26 -1.12
C ASN A 41 -13.98 -6.74 -0.94
N GLU A 42 -14.56 -6.15 0.11
CA GLU A 42 -14.34 -4.75 0.48
C GLU A 42 -13.68 -4.65 1.86
N PRO A 43 -12.82 -3.65 2.11
CA PRO A 43 -12.28 -3.38 3.44
C PRO A 43 -13.41 -3.07 4.43
N ASP A 44 -13.56 -3.90 5.46
CA ASP A 44 -14.44 -3.64 6.60
C ASP A 44 -13.89 -2.41 7.35
N GLY A 45 -14.73 -1.44 7.66
CA GLY A 45 -14.29 -0.10 8.10
C GLY A 45 -13.38 -0.07 9.35
N ASN A 46 -13.22 -1.19 10.04
CA ASN A 46 -12.31 -1.36 11.15
C ASN A 46 -10.84 -1.47 10.66
N ARG A 47 -10.02 -0.51 11.07
CA ARG A 47 -8.62 -0.36 10.64
C ARG A 47 -7.70 -0.32 11.86
N HIS A 48 -6.71 -1.19 11.87
CA HIS A 48 -5.67 -1.25 12.89
C HIS A 48 -4.39 -0.64 12.35
N TYR A 49 -3.94 0.46 12.94
CA TYR A 49 -2.65 1.07 12.57
C TYR A 49 -1.51 0.09 12.84
N LEU A 50 -0.59 -0.04 11.88
CA LEU A 50 0.62 -0.85 12.02
C LEU A 50 1.86 0.02 12.15
N PHE A 51 2.12 0.85 11.13
CA PHE A 51 3.32 1.70 11.05
C PHE A 51 3.13 2.78 9.98
N THR A 52 4.10 3.69 9.89
CA THR A 52 4.18 4.73 8.86
C THR A 52 5.41 4.51 7.99
N VAL A 53 5.25 4.68 6.69
CA VAL A 53 6.29 4.58 5.67
C VAL A 53 6.62 6.00 5.19
N GLU A 54 7.90 6.34 5.28
CA GLU A 54 8.43 7.64 4.91
C GLU A 54 9.05 7.62 3.51
N LYS A 55 9.37 8.80 2.99
CA LYS A 55 10.09 8.96 1.73
C LYS A 55 11.34 8.08 1.66
N GLY A 56 11.49 7.35 0.55
CA GLY A 56 12.60 6.46 0.27
C GLY A 56 12.42 5.05 0.84
N GLN A 57 11.37 4.79 1.61
CA GLN A 57 11.04 3.46 2.10
C GLN A 57 10.05 2.77 1.15
N GLY A 58 10.13 1.44 1.14
CA GLY A 58 9.29 0.56 0.34
C GLY A 58 8.28 -0.20 1.20
N LEU A 59 7.12 -0.47 0.61
CA LEU A 59 6.06 -1.31 1.17
C LEU A 59 5.81 -2.48 0.23
N PHE A 60 5.94 -3.69 0.75
CA PHE A 60 5.69 -4.92 0.00
C PHE A 60 4.21 -5.28 0.11
N GLY A 61 3.62 -5.66 -1.03
CA GLY A 61 2.27 -6.22 -1.04
C GLY A 61 2.19 -7.50 -0.22
N HIS A 62 1.07 -7.69 0.48
CA HIS A 62 0.76 -8.99 1.08
C HIS A 62 -0.10 -9.81 0.12
N CYS A 63 0.08 -11.13 0.10
CA CYS A 63 -0.88 -11.99 -0.58
C CYS A 63 -2.12 -12.09 0.31
N SER A 64 -3.30 -11.76 -0.22
CA SER A 64 -4.56 -12.07 0.47
C SER A 64 -4.63 -13.58 0.71
N ASP A 65 -4.49 -13.99 1.96
CA ASP A 65 -4.67 -15.36 2.40
C ASP A 65 -6.15 -15.60 2.76
N SER A 66 -6.50 -16.85 3.06
CA SER A 66 -7.85 -17.22 3.50
C SER A 66 -8.28 -16.57 4.83
N SER A 67 -7.39 -15.81 5.49
CA SER A 67 -7.72 -15.08 6.72
C SER A 67 -8.63 -13.88 6.46
N GLY A 68 -8.71 -13.43 5.20
CA GLY A 68 -9.49 -12.25 4.83
C GLY A 68 -8.85 -10.95 5.27
N GLN A 69 -7.56 -10.90 5.60
CA GLN A 69 -6.91 -9.65 5.98
C GLN A 69 -6.36 -8.87 4.77
N ALA A 70 -6.41 -7.55 4.89
CA ALA A 70 -5.90 -6.61 3.90
C ALA A 70 -5.02 -5.52 4.55
N LEU A 71 -4.04 -5.06 3.79
CA LEU A 71 -3.25 -3.87 4.11
C LEU A 71 -3.76 -2.68 3.30
N LEU A 72 -3.98 -1.57 3.99
CA LEU A 72 -4.34 -0.29 3.40
C LEU A 72 -3.24 0.73 3.67
N ALA A 73 -2.80 1.40 2.62
CA ALA A 73 -1.92 2.55 2.66
C ALA A 73 -2.73 3.84 2.56
N VAL A 74 -2.62 4.74 3.53
CA VAL A 74 -3.36 6.01 3.56
C VAL A 74 -2.37 7.16 3.69
N ALA A 75 -2.44 8.15 2.80
CA ALA A 75 -1.67 9.38 2.95
C ALA A 75 -2.09 10.14 4.21
N ILE A 76 -1.15 10.80 4.88
CA ILE A 76 -1.49 11.70 5.99
C ILE A 76 -2.03 13.03 5.46
N GLU A 77 -1.37 13.62 4.46
CA GLU A 77 -1.82 14.83 3.76
C GLU A 77 -1.96 14.53 2.26
N GLY A 78 -0.85 14.18 1.62
CA GLY A 78 -0.76 13.66 0.26
C GLY A 78 0.59 12.95 0.09
N ALA A 79 0.60 11.86 -0.67
CA ALA A 79 1.81 11.10 -0.93
C ALA A 79 1.89 10.66 -2.38
N GLU A 80 3.11 10.57 -2.90
CA GLU A 80 3.41 10.03 -4.21
C GLU A 80 4.15 8.70 -4.02
N LEU A 81 3.64 7.65 -4.65
CA LEU A 81 4.22 6.33 -4.60
C LEU A 81 4.54 5.87 -6.02
N GLU A 82 5.62 5.11 -6.15
CA GLU A 82 5.96 4.39 -7.37
C GLU A 82 5.76 2.89 -7.16
N SER A 83 5.07 2.26 -8.10
CA SER A 83 5.00 0.81 -8.18
C SER A 83 6.24 0.27 -8.91
N VAL A 84 6.86 -0.74 -8.31
CA VAL A 84 8.00 -1.47 -8.85
C VAL A 84 7.67 -2.95 -8.80
N ALA A 85 7.87 -3.69 -9.89
CA ALA A 85 7.70 -5.14 -9.85
C ALA A 85 8.79 -5.74 -8.97
N ILE A 86 8.44 -6.66 -8.07
CA ILE A 86 9.40 -7.26 -7.13
C ILE A 86 10.55 -7.98 -7.85
N GLN A 87 10.27 -8.55 -9.03
CA GLN A 87 11.26 -9.18 -9.91
C GLN A 87 12.31 -8.22 -10.46
N ASP A 88 12.04 -6.91 -10.47
CA ASP A 88 12.95 -5.89 -10.98
C ASP A 88 13.91 -5.35 -9.88
N LEU A 89 13.76 -5.81 -8.63
CA LEU A 89 14.62 -5.44 -7.49
C LEU A 89 15.84 -6.38 -7.33
N VAL A 90 15.96 -7.43 -8.15
CA VAL A 90 16.96 -8.51 -8.03
C VAL A 90 17.99 -8.48 -9.14
#